data_AF-A0A4Y1Z6T5-F1
#
_entry.id   AF-A0A4Y1Z6T5-F1
#
_cell.length_a   1.000
_cell.length_b   1.000
_cell.length_c   1.000
_cell.angle_alpha   90.00
_cell.angle_beta   90.00
_cell.angle_gamma   90.00
#
_symmetry.space_group_name_H-M   'P 1'
#
loop_
_entity.id
_entity.type
_entity.pdbx_description
1 polymer ?
#
loop_
_entity_poly.entity_id
_entity_poly.type
_entity_poly.pdbx_seq_one_letter_code
_entity_poly.pdbx_strand_id
1 'polypeptide(L)'
;MVGGALGGATVSAAGVKCFSYTPVMNIFEMPLFIGNNSSIVWAIIGFVVAFLSALLLVLIFGFNESNTEKLFAKVTSGKKSLTEKKTAKLGLNVKDEAAASTATEEAEHPAVNVSDLNLAETVYSPVAGNPVPLSQVDDPVFSSGAMGSGVGVLPSEGTCVSPVDGEITVAFPTGHAYGIKSDNGVEVLIHIGINTVELKGKHFDPKIETGAKVKKGDLLTTFEPDKIKEAGYDPTTMVIVTNTNNYEAVVPELDQDAAMNQPLIQVYSK
;
A
#
# COMPACT_ATOMS: atom_id res chain seq x y z
N MET A 1 -6.34 -2.33 -24.96
CA MET A 1 -7.50 -2.95 -25.66
C MET A 1 -7.09 -3.74 -26.89
N VAL A 2 -6.33 -3.17 -27.83
CA VAL A 2 -5.91 -3.86 -29.07
C VAL A 2 -5.07 -5.12 -28.79
N GLY A 3 -4.05 -5.04 -27.92
CA GLY A 3 -3.25 -6.22 -27.56
C GLY A 3 -4.08 -7.34 -26.90
N GLY A 4 -5.01 -6.97 -26.00
CA GLY A 4 -5.93 -7.94 -25.40
C GLY A 4 -6.87 -8.61 -26.41
N ALA A 5 -7.32 -7.89 -27.44
CA ALA A 5 -8.14 -8.46 -28.52
C ALA A 5 -7.34 -9.45 -29.39
N LEU A 6 -6.09 -9.12 -29.71
CA LEU A 6 -5.19 -10.01 -30.46
C LEU A 6 -4.87 -11.28 -29.66
N GLY A 7 -4.55 -11.13 -28.37
CA GLY A 7 -4.35 -12.26 -27.46
C GLY A 7 -5.59 -13.14 -27.36
N GLY A 8 -6.76 -12.56 -27.11
CA GLY A 8 -8.02 -13.29 -27.05
C GLY A 8 -8.35 -14.04 -28.35
N ALA A 9 -8.08 -13.44 -29.51
CA ALA A 9 -8.26 -14.08 -30.81
C ALA A 9 -7.34 -15.30 -30.99
N THR A 10 -6.07 -15.20 -30.58
CA THR A 10 -5.12 -16.34 -30.66
C THR A 10 -5.53 -17.50 -29.74
N VAL A 11 -5.95 -17.21 -28.51
CA VAL A 11 -6.42 -18.24 -27.54
C VAL A 11 -7.72 -18.89 -28.02
N SER A 12 -8.63 -18.10 -28.61
CA SER A 12 -9.91 -18.59 -29.15
C SER A 12 -9.72 -19.46 -30.39
N ALA A 13 -8.82 -19.07 -31.31
CA ALA A 13 -8.52 -19.83 -32.52
C ALA A 13 -7.83 -21.17 -32.22
N ALA A 14 -7.03 -21.23 -31.15
CA ALA A 14 -6.38 -22.45 -30.70
C ALA A 14 -7.31 -23.40 -29.91
N GLY A 15 -8.58 -23.03 -29.71
CA GLY A 15 -9.57 -23.88 -29.05
C GLY A 15 -9.30 -24.12 -27.56
N VAL A 16 -8.61 -23.20 -26.89
CA VAL A 16 -8.31 -23.28 -25.46
C VAL A 16 -9.61 -23.17 -24.66
N LYS A 17 -9.90 -24.18 -23.85
CA LYS A 17 -11.09 -24.21 -22.98
C LYS A 17 -10.67 -24.03 -21.52
N CYS A 18 -11.47 -23.25 -20.80
CA CYS A 18 -11.38 -23.17 -19.35
C CYS A 18 -12.38 -24.17 -18.76
N PHE A 19 -11.90 -25.15 -18.00
CA PHE A 19 -12.75 -26.24 -17.50
C PHE A 19 -13.43 -25.93 -16.16
N SER A 20 -13.07 -24.83 -15.49
CA SER A 20 -13.70 -24.38 -14.25
C SER A 20 -13.69 -22.86 -14.16
N TYR A 21 -14.80 -22.25 -13.74
CA TYR A 21 -14.90 -20.80 -13.54
C TYR A 21 -14.58 -20.45 -12.09
N THR A 22 -13.42 -19.85 -11.87
CA THR A 22 -13.01 -19.27 -10.60
C THR A 22 -13.13 -17.74 -10.67
N PRO A 23 -13.57 -17.08 -9.58
CA PRO A 23 -13.85 -15.65 -9.59
C PRO A 23 -12.59 -14.77 -9.56
N VAL A 24 -11.39 -15.32 -9.34
CA VAL A 24 -10.15 -14.56 -9.12
C VAL A 24 -9.03 -15.07 -10.02
N MET A 25 -8.95 -14.54 -11.25
CA MET A 25 -7.91 -14.90 -12.23
C MET A 25 -6.50 -14.59 -11.71
N ASN A 26 -5.76 -15.63 -11.33
CA ASN A 26 -4.38 -15.54 -10.83
C ASN A 26 -3.46 -16.58 -11.52
N ILE A 27 -2.14 -16.44 -11.36
CA ILE A 27 -1.16 -17.33 -12.04
C ILE A 27 -1.29 -18.81 -11.64
N PHE A 28 -1.85 -19.07 -10.45
CA PHE A 28 -2.07 -20.42 -9.93
C PHE A 28 -3.23 -21.16 -10.61
N GLU A 29 -4.04 -20.47 -11.40
CA GLU A 29 -5.14 -21.06 -12.18
C GLU A 29 -4.71 -21.60 -13.54
N MET A 30 -3.46 -21.38 -13.94
CA MET A 30 -2.92 -21.87 -15.21
C MET A 30 -3.10 -23.39 -15.43
N PRO A 31 -3.04 -24.27 -14.40
CA PRO A 31 -3.38 -25.69 -14.54
C PRO A 31 -4.83 -25.98 -14.94
N LEU A 32 -5.78 -25.04 -14.78
CA LEU A 32 -7.19 -25.22 -15.18
C LEU A 32 -7.39 -25.25 -16.70
N PHE A 33 -6.38 -24.84 -17.47
CA PHE A 33 -6.37 -24.92 -18.93
C PHE A 33 -5.80 -26.25 -19.45
N ILE A 34 -5.40 -27.17 -18.55
CA ILE A 34 -4.89 -28.50 -18.88
C ILE A 34 -6.08 -29.47 -18.94
N GLY A 35 -6.41 -29.96 -20.14
CA GLY A 35 -7.47 -30.94 -20.33
C GLY A 35 -7.46 -31.57 -21.71
N ASN A 36 -8.25 -32.63 -21.92
CA ASN A 36 -8.33 -33.30 -23.22
C ASN A 36 -8.83 -32.29 -24.28
N ASN A 37 -7.95 -32.01 -25.26
CA ASN A 37 -8.11 -31.03 -26.33
C ASN A 37 -7.93 -29.55 -25.94
N SER A 38 -7.18 -29.24 -24.88
CA SER A 38 -6.72 -27.87 -24.57
C SER A 38 -5.27 -27.89 -24.11
N SER A 39 -4.48 -26.94 -24.63
CA SER A 39 -3.06 -26.85 -24.32
C SER A 39 -2.75 -25.50 -23.70
N ILE A 40 -2.28 -25.55 -22.46
CA ILE A 40 -1.78 -24.40 -21.68
C ILE A 40 -0.72 -23.60 -22.47
N VAL A 41 0.02 -24.25 -23.36
CA VAL A 41 1.02 -23.62 -24.24
C VAL A 41 0.39 -22.54 -25.11
N TRP A 42 -0.81 -22.77 -25.65
CA TRP A 42 -1.50 -21.77 -26.48
C TRP A 42 -2.06 -20.60 -25.68
N ALA A 43 -2.43 -20.83 -24.41
CA ALA A 43 -2.80 -19.75 -23.50
C ALA A 43 -1.60 -18.84 -23.22
N ILE A 44 -0.43 -19.41 -22.93
CA ILE A 44 0.82 -18.67 -22.70
C ILE A 44 1.21 -17.89 -23.95
N ILE A 45 1.16 -18.51 -25.13
CA ILE A 45 1.44 -17.84 -26.41
C ILE A 45 0.51 -16.64 -26.61
N GLY A 46 -0.79 -16.79 -26.31
CA GLY A 46 -1.74 -15.69 -26.43
C GLY A 46 -1.47 -14.52 -25.49
N PHE A 47 -1.02 -14.79 -24.26
CA PHE A 47 -0.59 -13.75 -23.32
C PHE A 47 0.66 -13.01 -23.83
N VAL A 48 1.64 -13.74 -24.35
CA VAL A 48 2.86 -13.15 -24.92
C VAL A 48 2.52 -12.29 -26.14
N VAL A 49 1.64 -12.75 -27.03
CA VAL A 49 1.18 -11.98 -28.19
C VAL A 49 0.44 -10.72 -27.77
N ALA A 50 -0.41 -10.78 -26.74
CA ALA A 50 -1.10 -9.61 -26.22
C ALA A 50 -0.14 -8.54 -25.69
N PHE A 51 0.88 -8.96 -24.95
CA PHE A 51 1.88 -8.06 -24.37
C PHE A 51 2.79 -7.46 -25.43
N LEU A 52 3.33 -8.28 -26.34
CA LEU A 52 4.23 -7.81 -27.39
C LEU A 52 3.54 -6.91 -28.41
N SER A 53 2.29 -7.20 -28.77
CA SER A 53 1.54 -6.33 -29.67
C SER A 53 1.18 -4.98 -29.03
N ALA A 54 0.84 -4.97 -27.73
CA ALA A 54 0.62 -3.74 -27.00
C ALA A 54 1.93 -2.92 -26.89
N LEU A 55 3.05 -3.56 -26.57
CA LEU A 55 4.36 -2.92 -26.47
C LEU A 55 4.82 -2.35 -27.81
N LEU A 56 4.67 -3.10 -28.91
CA LEU A 56 5.05 -2.65 -30.25
C LEU A 56 4.23 -1.43 -30.70
N LEU A 57 2.92 -1.42 -30.41
CA LEU A 57 2.07 -0.27 -30.69
C LEU A 57 2.50 0.97 -29.91
N VAL A 58 2.88 0.79 -28.64
CA VAL A 58 3.39 1.87 -27.80
C VAL A 58 4.72 2.41 -28.34
N LEU A 59 5.60 1.55 -28.82
CA LEU A 59 6.88 1.95 -29.43
C LEU A 59 6.71 2.67 -30.78
N ILE A 60 5.73 2.28 -31.59
CA ILE A 60 5.47 2.90 -32.89
C ILE A 60 4.72 4.23 -32.76
N PHE A 61 3.71 4.30 -31.90
CA PHE A 61 2.85 5.49 -31.77
C PHE A 61 3.32 6.49 -30.70
N GLY A 62 4.27 6.10 -29.85
CA GLY A 62 4.78 6.93 -28.77
C GLY A 62 3.77 7.15 -27.64
N PHE A 63 4.27 7.51 -26.46
CA PHE A 63 3.44 7.82 -25.30
C PHE A 63 2.88 9.25 -25.42
N ASN A 64 1.56 9.39 -25.52
CA ASN A 64 0.86 10.67 -25.43
C ASN A 64 0.08 10.74 -24.10
N GLU A 65 0.62 11.49 -23.14
CA GLU A 65 0.13 11.57 -21.75
C GLU A 65 -1.35 12.00 -21.65
N SER A 66 -1.82 12.82 -22.61
CA SER A 66 -3.19 13.37 -22.61
C SER A 66 -4.32 12.34 -22.88
N ASN A 67 -4.00 11.22 -23.54
CA ASN A 67 -4.97 10.17 -23.84
C ASN A 67 -5.10 9.13 -22.72
N THR A 68 -4.05 8.98 -21.89
CA THR A 68 -3.99 7.98 -20.82
C THR A 68 -4.92 8.34 -19.65
N GLU A 69 -4.97 9.61 -19.24
CA GLU A 69 -5.92 10.07 -18.20
C GLU A 69 -7.37 9.79 -18.60
N LYS A 70 -7.74 10.06 -19.86
CA LYS A 70 -9.09 9.86 -20.38
C LYS A 70 -9.45 8.38 -20.49
N LEU A 71 -8.47 7.52 -20.80
CA LEU A 71 -8.64 6.07 -20.85
C LEU A 71 -8.73 5.44 -19.45
N PHE A 72 -7.90 5.89 -18.51
CA PHE A 72 -7.95 5.46 -17.10
C PHE A 72 -9.29 5.83 -16.47
N ALA A 73 -9.76 7.07 -16.65
CA ALA A 73 -11.06 7.50 -16.17
C ALA A 73 -12.21 6.64 -16.73
N LYS A 74 -12.13 6.24 -18.01
CA LYS A 74 -13.15 5.41 -18.65
C LYS A 74 -13.15 3.95 -18.18
N VAL A 75 -11.98 3.37 -17.90
CA VAL A 75 -11.85 1.99 -17.41
C VAL A 75 -12.26 1.88 -15.94
N THR A 76 -11.95 2.90 -15.12
CA THR A 76 -12.32 2.95 -13.70
C THR A 76 -13.82 3.16 -13.49
N SER A 77 -14.50 3.86 -14.40
CA SER A 77 -15.95 4.08 -14.34
C SER A 77 -16.79 2.83 -14.67
N GLY A 78 -16.25 1.88 -15.45
CA GLY A 78 -17.00 0.71 -15.94
C GLY A 78 -17.21 -0.44 -14.94
N LYS A 79 -16.51 -0.46 -13.79
CA LYS A 79 -16.56 -1.59 -12.84
C LYS A 79 -17.56 -1.43 -11.69
N LYS A 80 -18.19 -0.26 -11.55
CA LYS A 80 -19.07 0.04 -10.39
C LYS A 80 -20.45 -0.61 -10.45
N SER A 81 -20.80 -1.33 -11.53
CA SER A 81 -22.20 -1.73 -11.80
C SER A 81 -22.54 -3.23 -11.64
N LEU A 82 -21.61 -4.11 -11.24
CA LEU A 82 -21.87 -5.57 -11.23
C LEU A 82 -21.78 -6.26 -9.86
N THR A 83 -21.41 -5.56 -8.79
CA THR A 83 -21.16 -6.19 -7.48
C THR A 83 -22.39 -6.26 -6.57
N GLU A 84 -23.50 -5.59 -6.89
CA GLU A 84 -24.66 -5.49 -5.97
C GLU A 84 -25.77 -6.54 -6.16
N LYS A 85 -25.65 -7.52 -7.08
CA LYS A 85 -26.78 -8.44 -7.36
C LYS A 85 -26.56 -9.94 -7.17
N LYS A 86 -25.49 -10.40 -6.51
CA LYS A 86 -25.29 -11.85 -6.29
C LYS A 86 -24.67 -12.25 -4.95
N THR A 87 -25.00 -11.55 -3.88
CA THR A 87 -24.63 -11.93 -2.49
C THR A 87 -25.83 -12.36 -1.63
N ALA A 88 -27.00 -12.55 -2.24
CA ALA A 88 -28.20 -13.07 -1.56
C ALA A 88 -28.60 -14.45 -2.12
N LYS A 89 -27.70 -15.43 -2.05
CA LYS A 89 -28.02 -16.88 -2.04
C LYS A 89 -26.71 -17.67 -1.99
N LEU A 90 -26.36 -18.09 -0.78
CA LEU A 90 -25.79 -19.39 -0.39
C LEU A 90 -25.06 -19.13 0.94
N GLY A 91 -25.77 -19.34 2.04
CA GLY A 91 -25.14 -19.45 3.34
C GLY A 91 -24.33 -20.74 3.38
N LEU A 92 -23.05 -20.65 3.71
CA LEU A 92 -22.28 -21.76 4.23
C LEU A 92 -21.27 -21.21 5.25
N ASN A 93 -21.38 -21.75 6.45
CA ASN A 93 -20.50 -21.54 7.58
C ASN A 93 -19.36 -22.55 7.48
N VAL A 94 -18.10 -22.12 7.54
CA VAL A 94 -16.97 -23.01 7.84
C VAL A 94 -16.03 -22.25 8.78
N LYS A 95 -16.01 -22.73 10.02
CA LYS A 95 -14.99 -22.45 11.03
C LYS A 95 -13.72 -23.23 10.72
N ASP A 96 -12.61 -22.63 11.13
CA ASP A 96 -11.36 -23.22 11.59
C ASP A 96 -10.72 -24.33 10.75
N GLU A 97 -9.58 -24.01 10.14
CA GLU A 97 -8.37 -24.80 10.38
C GLU A 97 -7.13 -23.97 10.11
N ALA A 98 -6.43 -23.66 11.20
CA ALA A 98 -5.04 -23.25 11.20
C ALA A 98 -4.17 -24.48 10.90
N ALA A 99 -3.17 -24.32 10.04
CA ALA A 99 -1.98 -25.16 10.07
C ALA A 99 -0.79 -24.34 9.56
N ALA A 100 0.18 -24.20 10.44
CA ALA A 100 1.41 -23.47 10.26
C ALA A 100 2.29 -24.05 9.16
N SER A 101 3.05 -23.18 8.48
CA SER A 101 4.37 -23.54 7.99
C SER A 101 5.30 -22.36 8.21
N THR A 102 6.04 -22.49 9.30
CA THR A 102 7.29 -21.81 9.59
C THR A 102 8.27 -22.03 8.45
N ALA A 103 8.68 -20.93 7.81
CA ALA A 103 9.98 -20.82 7.18
C ALA A 103 10.53 -19.46 7.60
N THR A 104 11.50 -19.54 8.51
CA THR A 104 12.36 -18.46 8.96
C THR A 104 13.10 -17.91 7.74
N GLU A 105 12.72 -16.72 7.31
CA GLU A 105 13.57 -15.90 6.44
C GLU A 105 13.90 -14.65 7.27
N GLU A 106 15.08 -14.72 7.86
CA GLU A 106 15.75 -13.62 8.54
C GLU A 106 15.93 -12.51 7.50
N ALA A 107 15.03 -11.52 7.53
CA ALA A 107 15.10 -10.35 6.68
C ALA A 107 16.27 -9.48 7.15
N GLU A 108 17.47 -9.78 6.64
CA GLU A 108 18.54 -8.81 6.54
C GLU A 108 18.00 -7.60 5.80
N HIS A 109 17.82 -6.48 6.52
CA HIS A 109 17.86 -5.18 5.87
C HIS A 109 19.20 -5.10 5.12
N PRO A 110 19.23 -4.83 3.80
CA PRO A 110 20.48 -4.51 3.17
C PRO A 110 21.01 -3.27 3.88
N ALA A 111 22.16 -3.42 4.55
CA ALA A 111 22.89 -2.29 5.12
C ALA A 111 23.27 -1.38 3.93
N VAL A 112 22.41 -0.41 3.64
CA VAL A 112 22.72 0.65 2.68
C VAL A 112 23.94 1.35 3.25
N ASN A 113 25.04 1.34 2.50
CA ASN A 113 26.27 2.01 2.91
C ASN A 113 26.05 3.52 2.72
N VAL A 114 25.40 4.15 3.70
CA VAL A 114 24.98 5.57 3.66
C VAL A 114 26.15 6.55 3.84
N SER A 115 27.38 6.06 3.95
CA SER A 115 28.58 6.85 4.26
C SER A 115 28.87 7.96 3.25
N ASP A 116 28.47 7.77 2.00
CA ASP A 116 28.69 8.71 0.89
C ASP A 116 27.41 9.45 0.47
N LEU A 117 26.28 9.23 1.17
CA LEU A 117 24.99 9.81 0.83
C LEU A 117 24.75 11.13 1.57
N ASN A 118 24.14 12.09 0.88
CA ASN A 118 23.74 13.36 1.49
C ASN A 118 22.40 13.20 2.22
N LEU A 119 22.39 13.46 3.53
CA LEU A 119 21.16 13.48 4.32
C LEU A 119 20.26 14.63 3.83
N ALA A 120 19.12 14.30 3.24
CA ALA A 120 18.13 15.26 2.79
C ALA A 120 17.26 15.73 3.97
N GLU A 121 16.77 14.79 4.79
CA GLU A 121 15.88 15.09 5.90
C GLU A 121 15.83 13.95 6.92
N THR A 122 15.55 14.30 8.18
CA THR A 122 15.22 13.34 9.24
C THR A 122 13.74 13.46 9.59
N VAL A 123 13.02 12.35 9.49
CA VAL A 123 11.64 12.23 9.94
C VAL A 123 11.66 11.70 11.37
N TYR A 124 10.98 12.40 12.28
CA TYR A 124 10.96 12.05 13.69
C TYR A 124 9.72 11.22 14.06
N SER A 125 9.76 10.53 15.19
CA SER A 125 8.62 9.74 15.64
C SER A 125 7.44 10.64 16.05
N PRO A 126 6.25 10.48 15.43
CA PRO A 126 5.07 11.26 15.76
C PRO A 126 4.38 10.78 17.03
N VAL A 127 4.67 9.55 17.49
CA VAL A 127 4.09 8.96 18.70
C VAL A 127 5.21 8.39 19.57
N ALA A 128 5.01 8.33 20.88
CA ALA A 128 5.88 7.56 21.75
C ALA A 128 5.50 6.08 21.66
N GLY A 129 6.48 5.19 21.51
CA GLY A 129 6.18 3.76 21.39
C GLY A 129 7.37 2.90 20.98
N ASN A 130 7.08 1.65 20.64
CA ASN A 130 8.08 0.71 20.16
C ASN A 130 8.03 0.65 18.62
N PRO A 131 9.11 0.97 17.89
CA PRO A 131 9.14 0.84 16.44
C PRO A 131 9.14 -0.64 16.04
N VAL A 132 8.35 -0.95 15.03
CA VAL A 132 8.24 -2.27 14.41
C VAL A 132 8.49 -2.15 12.91
N PRO A 133 9.20 -3.12 12.29
CA PRO A 133 9.36 -3.14 10.85
C PRO A 133 8.00 -3.11 10.16
N LEU A 134 7.90 -2.39 9.04
CA LEU A 134 6.65 -2.32 8.27
C LEU A 134 6.18 -3.72 7.82
N SER A 135 7.12 -4.64 7.57
CA SER A 135 6.86 -6.04 7.23
C SER A 135 6.16 -6.86 8.34
N GLN A 136 6.23 -6.41 9.59
CA GLN A 136 5.56 -7.04 10.74
C GLN A 136 4.17 -6.45 11.02
N VAL A 137 3.74 -5.43 10.27
CA VAL A 137 2.41 -4.85 10.41
C VAL A 137 1.38 -5.76 9.76
N ASP A 138 0.30 -6.06 10.48
CA ASP A 138 -0.81 -6.95 10.07
C ASP A 138 -1.75 -6.35 9.00
N ASP A 139 -1.18 -5.61 8.03
CA ASP A 139 -1.90 -5.04 6.90
C ASP A 139 -1.06 -5.13 5.61
N PRO A 140 -1.52 -5.88 4.58
CA PRO A 140 -0.78 -6.07 3.32
C PRO A 140 -0.49 -4.79 2.53
N VAL A 141 -1.31 -3.74 2.68
CA VAL A 141 -1.11 -2.47 1.98
C VAL A 141 0.13 -1.76 2.51
N PHE A 142 0.37 -1.86 3.82
CA PHE A 142 1.53 -1.28 4.47
C PHE A 142 2.73 -2.22 4.42
N SER A 143 2.57 -3.50 4.81
CA SER A 143 3.68 -4.45 4.90
C SER A 143 4.33 -4.81 3.57
N SER A 144 3.62 -4.62 2.45
CA SER A 144 4.21 -4.77 1.11
C SER A 144 5.15 -3.64 0.70
N GLY A 145 5.15 -2.50 1.41
CA GLY A 145 5.92 -1.31 1.04
C GLY A 145 5.39 -0.60 -0.22
N ALA A 146 4.23 -1.00 -0.75
CA ALA A 146 3.67 -0.41 -1.98
C ALA A 146 3.35 1.09 -1.85
N MET A 147 3.06 1.56 -0.63
CA MET A 147 2.81 2.97 -0.31
C MET A 147 4.11 3.79 -0.13
N GLY A 148 5.27 3.13 -0.02
CA GLY A 148 6.56 3.75 0.29
C GLY A 148 7.30 3.05 1.43
N SER A 149 8.53 3.49 1.67
CA SER A 149 9.34 3.04 2.81
C SER A 149 8.88 3.72 4.09
N GLY A 150 8.89 2.98 5.19
CA GLY A 150 8.39 3.48 6.47
C GLY A 150 8.60 2.50 7.61
N VAL A 151 7.96 2.81 8.72
CA VAL A 151 8.02 2.04 9.96
C VAL A 151 6.68 2.11 10.69
N GLY A 152 6.30 1.01 11.35
CA GLY A 152 5.18 1.02 12.28
C GLY A 152 5.68 1.39 13.67
N VAL A 153 4.87 2.05 14.47
CA VAL A 153 5.18 2.33 15.88
C VAL A 153 4.00 1.91 16.71
N LEU A 154 4.20 0.97 17.63
CA LEU A 154 3.17 0.57 18.59
C LEU A 154 3.10 1.63 19.70
N PRO A 155 2.04 2.47 19.75
CA PRO A 155 2.02 3.62 20.64
C PRO A 155 1.86 3.20 22.10
N SER A 156 2.66 3.81 22.99
CA SER A 156 2.50 3.73 24.44
C SER A 156 1.58 4.83 24.99
N GLU A 157 1.46 5.94 24.25
CA GLU A 157 0.68 7.11 24.64
C GLU A 157 -0.26 7.56 23.52
N GLY A 158 -1.32 8.26 23.92
CA GLY A 158 -2.40 8.73 23.05
C GLY A 158 -2.17 10.09 22.38
N THR A 159 -0.94 10.42 22.01
CA THR A 159 -0.60 11.74 21.45
C THR A 159 0.17 11.58 20.15
N CYS A 160 -0.29 12.24 19.09
CA CYS A 160 0.36 12.27 17.79
C CYS A 160 0.79 13.69 17.44
N VAL A 161 2.08 13.89 17.18
CA VAL A 161 2.68 15.17 16.82
C VAL A 161 3.23 15.16 15.39
N SER A 162 3.54 16.35 14.85
CA SER A 162 4.18 16.47 13.55
C SER A 162 5.60 15.90 13.59
N PRO A 163 5.99 15.04 12.63
CA PRO A 163 7.31 14.43 12.56
C PRO A 163 8.32 15.33 11.82
N VAL A 164 7.85 16.37 11.12
CA VAL A 164 8.63 17.30 10.29
C VAL A 164 8.03 18.72 10.35
N ASP A 165 8.80 19.71 9.90
CA ASP A 165 8.30 21.06 9.60
C ASP A 165 7.69 21.07 8.19
N GLY A 166 6.49 21.62 8.03
CA GLY A 166 5.85 21.68 6.71
C GLY A 166 4.37 22.05 6.71
N GLU A 167 3.64 21.54 5.73
CA GLU A 167 2.21 21.79 5.52
C GLU A 167 1.42 20.49 5.51
N ILE A 168 0.26 20.49 6.16
CA ILE A 168 -0.69 19.38 6.16
C ILE A 168 -1.38 19.32 4.80
N THR A 169 -1.03 18.36 3.97
CA THR A 169 -1.62 18.17 2.64
C THR A 169 -2.91 17.35 2.71
N VAL A 170 -3.06 16.50 3.72
CA VAL A 170 -4.24 15.67 3.94
C VAL A 170 -4.51 15.56 5.43
N ALA A 171 -5.72 15.86 5.87
CA ALA A 171 -6.23 15.51 7.19
C ALA A 171 -7.61 14.87 7.04
N PHE A 172 -7.76 13.63 7.51
CA PHE A 172 -9.06 12.97 7.47
C PHE A 172 -9.96 13.50 8.60
N PRO A 173 -11.26 13.77 8.37
CA PRO A 173 -12.18 14.28 9.41
C PRO A 173 -12.29 13.36 10.64
N THR A 174 -12.03 12.07 10.44
CA THR A 174 -12.00 11.04 11.48
C THR A 174 -10.74 11.06 12.34
N GLY A 175 -9.74 11.88 12.01
CA GLY A 175 -8.53 12.09 12.82
C GLY A 175 -7.50 10.96 12.84
N HIS A 176 -7.71 9.87 12.08
CA HIS A 176 -6.82 8.70 12.08
C HIS A 176 -5.61 8.83 11.13
N ALA A 177 -5.59 9.78 10.21
CA ALA A 177 -4.48 9.90 9.26
C ALA A 177 -4.21 11.34 8.82
N TYR A 178 -2.92 11.63 8.62
CA TYR A 178 -2.38 12.94 8.26
C TYR A 178 -1.28 12.77 7.21
N GLY A 179 -1.43 13.46 6.08
CA GLY A 179 -0.38 13.65 5.09
C GLY A 179 0.29 14.99 5.30
N ILE A 180 1.61 15.00 5.33
CA ILE A 180 2.44 16.18 5.61
C ILE A 180 3.48 16.28 4.50
N LYS A 181 3.53 17.43 3.84
CA LYS A 181 4.62 17.76 2.93
C LYS A 181 5.60 18.64 3.69
N SER A 182 6.81 18.12 3.90
CA SER A 182 7.90 18.86 4.50
C SER A 182 8.29 20.07 3.65
N ASP A 183 8.83 21.10 4.29
CA ASP A 183 9.50 22.23 3.62
C ASP A 183 10.65 21.76 2.69
N ASN A 184 11.26 20.61 2.95
CA ASN A 184 12.29 19.98 2.10
C ASN A 184 11.70 19.08 0.99
N GLY A 185 10.37 18.98 0.90
CA GLY A 185 9.65 18.25 -0.14
C GLY A 185 9.38 16.77 0.14
N VAL A 186 9.80 16.22 1.30
CA VAL A 186 9.45 14.86 1.72
C VAL A 186 7.95 14.78 2.01
N GLU A 187 7.27 13.78 1.49
CA GLU A 187 5.84 13.55 1.71
C GLU A 187 5.64 12.42 2.71
N VAL A 188 5.34 12.78 3.96
CA VAL A 188 5.16 11.86 5.08
C VAL A 188 3.68 11.59 5.30
N LEU A 189 3.29 10.32 5.35
CA LEU A 189 1.97 9.86 5.75
C LEU A 189 2.05 9.26 7.14
N ILE A 190 1.23 9.78 8.04
CA ILE A 190 0.95 9.19 9.35
C ILE A 190 -0.42 8.55 9.28
N HIS A 191 -0.52 7.27 9.63
CA HIS A 191 -1.79 6.56 9.74
C HIS A 191 -1.84 5.84 11.09
N ILE A 192 -2.77 6.23 11.95
CA ILE A 192 -2.90 5.75 13.33
C ILE A 192 -3.83 4.54 13.35
N GLY A 193 -3.26 3.36 13.58
CA GLY A 193 -3.96 2.09 13.66
C GLY A 193 -4.41 1.51 12.33
N ILE A 194 -4.74 0.23 12.32
CA ILE A 194 -5.18 -0.51 11.12
C ILE A 194 -6.71 -0.49 11.07
N ASN A 195 -7.28 -0.13 9.91
CA ASN A 195 -8.74 -0.04 9.68
C ASN A 195 -9.50 0.91 10.63
N THR A 196 -8.80 1.83 11.31
CA THR A 196 -9.38 2.77 12.28
C THR A 196 -10.34 3.80 11.68
N VAL A 197 -10.40 3.93 10.35
CA VAL A 197 -11.46 4.68 9.66
C VAL A 197 -12.86 4.19 10.04
N GLU A 198 -13.01 2.90 10.35
CA GLU A 198 -14.28 2.27 10.74
C GLU A 198 -14.80 2.77 12.10
N LEU A 199 -13.91 3.30 12.95
CA LEU A 199 -14.27 3.94 14.22
C LEU A 199 -15.02 5.27 14.01
N LYS A 200 -15.03 5.82 12.79
CA LYS A 200 -15.74 7.05 12.41
C LYS A 200 -15.38 8.23 13.33
N GLY A 201 -14.11 8.32 13.72
CA GLY A 201 -13.59 9.38 14.59
C GLY A 201 -13.81 9.16 16.09
N LYS A 202 -14.38 8.02 16.51
CA LYS A 202 -14.38 7.66 17.93
C LYS A 202 -12.95 7.42 18.40
N HIS A 203 -12.64 7.88 19.63
CA HIS A 203 -11.32 7.77 20.25
C HIS A 203 -10.23 8.61 19.58
N PHE A 204 -10.61 9.55 18.71
CA PHE A 204 -9.72 10.55 18.13
C PHE A 204 -10.24 11.95 18.44
N ASP A 205 -9.33 12.88 18.71
CA ASP A 205 -9.61 14.29 18.95
C ASP A 205 -8.63 15.13 18.08
N PRO A 206 -8.97 15.34 16.79
CA PRO A 206 -8.13 16.05 15.85
C PRO A 206 -8.00 17.53 16.23
N LYS A 207 -6.78 18.07 16.15
CA LYS A 207 -6.45 19.47 16.50
C LYS A 207 -6.06 20.33 15.31
N ILE A 208 -5.85 19.70 14.17
CA ILE A 208 -5.28 20.28 12.95
C ILE A 208 -6.16 19.92 11.76
N GLU A 209 -6.22 20.83 10.79
CA GLU A 209 -6.95 20.67 9.54
C GLU A 209 -6.01 20.77 8.33
N THR A 210 -6.47 20.31 7.17
CA THR A 210 -5.74 20.41 5.90
C THR A 210 -5.39 21.87 5.57
N GLY A 211 -4.18 22.10 5.06
CA GLY A 211 -3.64 23.41 4.73
C GLY A 211 -3.00 24.15 5.91
N ALA A 212 -3.02 23.58 7.12
CA ALA A 212 -2.31 24.13 8.26
C ALA A 212 -0.79 23.98 8.07
N LYS A 213 -0.05 25.02 8.46
CA LYS A 213 1.41 24.92 8.63
C LYS A 213 1.72 24.37 10.01
N VAL A 214 2.63 23.42 10.06
CA VAL A 214 3.04 22.74 11.30
C VAL A 214 4.56 22.73 11.41
N LYS A 215 5.03 22.75 12.65
CA LYS A 215 6.40 22.48 13.03
C LYS A 215 6.49 21.10 13.67
N LYS A 216 7.66 20.49 13.59
CA LYS A 216 8.01 19.28 14.32
C LYS A 216 7.61 19.44 15.79
N GLY A 217 6.86 18.47 16.29
CA GLY A 217 6.37 18.45 17.66
C GLY A 217 5.01 19.14 17.86
N ASP A 218 4.47 19.82 16.85
CA ASP A 218 3.12 20.39 16.94
C ASP A 218 2.07 19.28 17.05
N LEU A 219 1.08 19.49 17.89
CA LEU A 219 0.03 18.51 18.17
C LEU A 219 -0.91 18.37 16.96
N LEU A 220 -0.99 17.17 16.37
CA LEU A 220 -1.89 16.86 15.27
C LEU A 220 -3.24 16.34 15.78
N THR A 221 -3.18 15.35 16.66
CA THR A 221 -4.35 14.72 17.27
C THR A 221 -3.97 14.08 18.59
N THR A 222 -4.96 13.94 19.46
CA THR A 222 -4.91 12.96 20.55
C THR A 222 -5.81 11.78 20.23
N PHE A 223 -5.51 10.62 20.79
CA PHE A 223 -6.28 9.40 20.59
C PHE A 223 -6.18 8.47 21.81
N GLU A 224 -7.03 7.45 21.90
CA GLU A 224 -7.05 6.52 23.04
C GLU A 224 -6.65 5.10 22.57
N PRO A 225 -5.35 4.73 22.61
CA PRO A 225 -4.87 3.44 22.07
C PRO A 225 -5.54 2.23 22.72
N ASP A 226 -5.77 2.28 24.04
CA ASP A 226 -6.45 1.21 24.77
C ASP A 226 -7.88 1.01 24.26
N LYS A 227 -8.62 2.08 24.00
CA LYS A 227 -10.00 1.97 23.50
C LYS A 227 -10.07 1.53 22.05
N ILE A 228 -9.08 1.92 21.22
CA ILE A 228 -8.93 1.39 19.86
C ILE A 228 -8.72 -0.13 19.91
N LYS A 229 -7.88 -0.59 20.83
CA LYS A 229 -7.62 -2.02 21.07
C LYS A 229 -8.86 -2.76 21.61
N GLU A 230 -9.58 -2.17 22.55
CA GLU A 230 -10.86 -2.70 23.07
C GLU A 230 -11.94 -2.80 21.98
N ALA A 231 -11.92 -1.88 21.01
CA ALA A 231 -12.81 -1.91 19.85
C ALA A 231 -12.41 -2.98 18.80
N GLY A 232 -11.31 -3.70 19.01
CA GLY A 232 -10.85 -4.79 18.14
C GLY A 232 -9.94 -4.35 17.00
N TYR A 233 -9.38 -3.14 17.07
CA TYR A 233 -8.46 -2.61 16.06
C TYR A 233 -7.03 -2.56 16.61
N ASP A 234 -6.06 -2.73 15.71
CA ASP A 234 -4.65 -2.57 16.05
C ASP A 234 -4.31 -1.06 16.12
N PRO A 235 -3.76 -0.53 17.23
CA PRO A 235 -3.36 0.87 17.36
C PRO A 235 -2.00 1.20 16.73
N THR A 236 -1.30 0.24 16.12
CA THR A 236 0.00 0.44 15.46
C THR A 236 -0.08 1.61 14.47
N THR A 237 0.78 2.61 14.67
CA THR A 237 0.80 3.83 13.87
C THR A 237 1.87 3.73 12.80
N MET A 238 1.47 3.80 11.53
CA MET A 238 2.39 3.75 10.39
C MET A 238 2.91 5.14 10.07
N VAL A 239 4.22 5.25 9.88
CA VAL A 239 4.91 6.47 9.43
C VAL A 239 5.63 6.13 8.13
N ILE A 240 5.19 6.71 7.02
CA ILE A 240 5.59 6.29 5.68
C ILE A 240 6.02 7.50 4.85
N VAL A 241 7.16 7.37 4.16
CA VAL A 241 7.60 8.32 3.15
C VAL A 241 7.00 7.91 1.80
N THR A 242 5.95 8.59 1.38
CA THR A 242 5.15 8.21 0.21
C THR A 242 5.88 8.46 -1.11
N ASN A 243 6.73 9.48 -1.17
CA ASN A 243 7.53 9.82 -2.34
C ASN A 243 8.96 9.23 -2.30
N THR A 244 9.11 8.02 -1.73
CA THR A 244 10.41 7.31 -1.58
C THR A 244 11.23 7.26 -2.89
N ASN A 245 10.59 7.09 -4.05
CA ASN A 245 11.28 7.00 -5.36
C ASN A 245 12.06 8.26 -5.77
N ASN A 246 11.75 9.40 -5.15
CA ASN A 246 12.43 10.67 -5.41
C ASN A 246 13.80 10.75 -4.73
N TYR A 247 14.05 9.87 -3.76
CA TYR A 247 15.25 9.86 -2.92
C TYR A 247 16.18 8.71 -3.30
N GLU A 248 17.42 8.77 -2.85
CA GLU A 248 18.40 7.71 -3.08
C GLU A 248 18.21 6.56 -2.09
N ALA A 249 17.98 6.89 -0.82
CA ALA A 249 17.69 5.93 0.22
C ALA A 249 16.72 6.52 1.27
N VAL A 250 15.90 5.64 1.83
CA VAL A 250 15.04 5.93 2.99
C VAL A 250 15.27 4.81 3.98
N VAL A 251 15.91 5.13 5.10
CA VAL A 251 16.41 4.15 6.08
C VAL A 251 15.65 4.30 7.39
N PRO A 252 14.80 3.31 7.76
CA PRO A 252 14.16 3.28 9.08
C PRO A 252 15.18 2.98 10.19
N GLU A 253 15.04 3.66 11.33
CA GLU A 253 15.78 3.37 12.55
C GLU A 253 14.92 2.52 13.50
N LEU A 254 15.38 1.30 13.81
CA LEU A 254 14.64 0.33 14.64
C LEU A 254 15.35 -0.02 15.96
N ASP A 255 16.54 0.50 16.20
CA ASP A 255 17.45 -0.02 17.25
C ASP A 255 17.11 0.46 18.67
N GLN A 256 16.14 1.36 18.84
CA GLN A 256 15.78 1.97 20.13
C GLN A 256 14.27 2.18 20.27
N ASP A 257 13.75 2.16 21.49
CA ASP A 257 12.38 2.62 21.77
C ASP A 257 12.21 4.03 21.21
N ALA A 258 11.22 4.21 20.33
CA ALA A 258 10.93 5.46 19.67
C ALA A 258 10.20 6.37 20.66
N ALA A 259 10.97 7.08 21.50
CA ALA A 259 10.42 8.19 22.25
C ALA A 259 9.91 9.27 21.27
N MET A 260 8.86 9.98 21.67
CA MET A 260 8.28 11.05 20.84
C MET A 260 9.37 12.06 20.44
N ASN A 261 9.38 12.48 19.17
CA ASN A 261 10.37 13.39 18.59
C ASN A 261 11.82 12.86 18.45
N GLN A 262 12.06 11.55 18.65
CA GLN A 262 13.33 10.89 18.28
C GLN A 262 13.43 10.64 16.77
N PRO A 263 14.63 10.62 16.17
CA PRO A 263 14.81 10.21 14.78
C PRO A 263 14.18 8.84 14.55
N LEU A 264 13.44 8.69 13.45
CA LEU A 264 12.71 7.47 13.14
C LEU A 264 13.02 6.99 11.71
N ILE A 265 13.19 7.92 10.77
CA ILE A 265 13.57 7.62 9.39
C ILE A 265 14.58 8.66 8.90
N GLN A 266 15.69 8.21 8.30
CA GLN A 266 16.62 9.07 7.58
C GLN A 266 16.36 8.99 6.07
N VAL A 267 16.22 10.16 5.43
CA VAL A 267 15.98 10.29 3.99
C VAL A 267 17.22 10.90 3.34
N TYR A 268 17.75 10.25 2.31
CA TYR A 268 18.96 10.68 1.61
C TYR A 268 18.65 11.16 0.20
N SER A 269 19.22 12.30 -0.21
CA SER A 269 19.06 12.82 -1.56
C SER A 269 19.92 12.03 -2.56
N LYS A 270 19.47 12.03 -3.82
CA LYS A 270 20.29 11.64 -4.99
C LYS A 270 21.39 12.66 -5.29
#